data_AF-A0A9W5CCK7-F1
#
_entry.id   AF-A0A9W5CCK7-F1
#
_cell.length_a   1.000
_cell.length_b   1.000
_cell.length_c   1.000
_cell.angle_alpha   90.00
_cell.angle_beta   90.00
_cell.angle_gamma   90.00
#
_symmetry.space_group_name_H-M   'P 1'
#
loop_
_entity.id
_entity.type
_entity.pdbx_description
1 polymer ?
#
loop_
_entity_poly.entity_id
_entity_poly.type
_entity_poly.pdbx_seq_one_letter_code
_entity_poly.pdbx_strand_id
1 'polypeptide(L)'
;NQITQKDWFYTLEEDEAIMILKRNMIGKLAAKDYGESIEKEIKNIQIKPLKFKKTVVRFYKMQIATSLGEYEIKASPRLLNILIQNGIGTFTGNGFGMIEQL
;
A
#
# COMPACT_ATOMS: atom_id res chain seq x y z
N ASN A 1 0.31 -15.52 6.62
CA ASN A 1 -0.41 -16.80 6.46
C ASN A 1 -0.53 -17.45 7.84
N GLN A 2 -1.74 -17.58 8.40
CA GLN A 2 -1.94 -18.02 9.80
C GLN A 2 -1.43 -19.45 10.07
N ILE A 3 -1.36 -20.30 9.04
CA ILE A 3 -0.92 -21.69 9.14
C ILE A 3 0.60 -21.76 9.25
N THR A 4 1.32 -20.95 8.46
CA THR A 4 2.79 -21.00 8.41
C THR A 4 3.48 -19.96 9.29
N GLN A 5 2.72 -19.01 9.85
CA GLN A 5 3.23 -17.79 10.51
C GLN A 5 4.27 -17.03 9.68
N LYS A 6 4.30 -17.27 8.36
CA LYS A 6 5.16 -16.57 7.42
C LYS A 6 4.38 -15.45 6.76
N ASP A 7 5.04 -14.31 6.66
CA ASP A 7 4.58 -13.16 5.90
C ASP A 7 5.19 -13.21 4.50
N TRP A 8 4.33 -13.00 3.51
CA TRP A 8 4.72 -12.88 2.11
C TRP A 8 4.56 -11.42 1.71
N PHE A 9 5.62 -10.86 1.13
CA PHE A 9 5.66 -9.48 0.69
C PHE A 9 5.47 -9.44 -0.82
N TYR A 10 4.37 -8.83 -1.25
CA TYR A 10 3.99 -8.70 -2.64
C TYR A 10 4.58 -7.43 -3.24
N THR A 11 4.96 -7.51 -4.51
CA THR A 11 5.33 -6.32 -5.30
C THR A 11 4.15 -5.89 -6.18
N LEU A 12 4.00 -4.59 -6.43
CA LEU A 12 2.84 -4.01 -7.14
C LEU A 12 2.67 -4.45 -8.62
N GLU A 13 3.49 -5.38 -9.11
CA GLU A 13 3.30 -6.07 -10.39
C GLU A 13 2.30 -7.21 -10.32
N GLU A 14 2.13 -7.80 -9.14
CA GLU A 14 1.33 -9.01 -9.01
C GLU A 14 -0.16 -8.63 -8.93
N ASP A 15 -1.01 -9.29 -9.73
CA ASP A 15 -2.45 -8.99 -9.76
C ASP A 15 -3.09 -9.09 -8.36
N GLU A 16 -2.58 -10.01 -7.54
CA GLU A 16 -2.99 -10.18 -6.14
C GLU A 16 -2.52 -9.04 -5.23
N ALA A 17 -1.43 -8.34 -5.57
CA ALA A 17 -0.86 -7.29 -4.73
C ALA A 17 -1.82 -6.12 -4.55
N ILE A 18 -2.53 -5.73 -5.60
CA ILE A 18 -3.54 -4.65 -5.52
C ILE A 18 -4.70 -5.08 -4.62
N MET A 19 -5.15 -6.34 -4.73
CA MET A 19 -6.23 -6.86 -3.88
C MET A 19 -5.82 -6.88 -2.39
N ILE A 20 -4.62 -7.37 -2.10
CA ILE A 20 -4.06 -7.44 -0.75
C ILE A 20 -3.82 -6.03 -0.20
N LEU A 21 -3.31 -5.11 -1.02
CA LEU A 21 -3.13 -3.71 -0.65
C LEU A 21 -4.46 -3.06 -0.26
N LYS A 22 -5.51 -3.21 -1.08
CA LYS A 22 -6.85 -2.70 -0.78
C LYS A 22 -7.38 -3.26 0.53
N ARG A 23 -7.24 -4.58 0.75
CA ARG A 23 -7.64 -5.24 2.01
C ARG A 23 -6.91 -4.65 3.22
N ASN A 24 -5.60 -4.50 3.14
CA ASN A 24 -4.79 -3.94 4.22
C ASN A 24 -5.14 -2.47 4.50
N MET A 25 -5.39 -1.69 3.44
CA MET A 25 -5.82 -0.30 3.55
C MET A 25 -7.18 -0.17 4.21
N ILE A 26 -8.16 -1.02 3.85
CA ILE A 26 -9.47 -1.06 4.52
C ILE A 26 -9.27 -1.34 6.01
N GLY A 27 -8.51 -2.38 6.37
CA GLY A 27 -8.25 -2.69 7.79
C GLY A 27 -7.59 -1.53 8.56
N LYS A 28 -6.63 -0.84 7.93
CA LYS A 28 -5.89 0.28 8.55
C LYS A 28 -6.72 1.56 8.66
N LEU A 29 -7.56 1.85 7.67
CA LEU A 29 -8.28 3.12 7.55
C LEU A 29 -9.73 3.05 8.05
N ALA A 30 -10.40 1.89 7.98
CA ALA A 30 -11.76 1.72 8.53
C ALA A 30 -11.77 1.77 10.06
N ALA A 31 -10.65 1.42 10.71
CA ALA A 31 -10.47 1.60 12.15
C ALA A 31 -10.31 3.09 12.58
N LYS A 32 -10.14 3.99 11.61
CA LYS A 32 -10.05 5.44 11.84
C LYS A 32 -11.39 6.08 11.45
N ASP A 33 -11.76 7.15 12.13
CA ASP A 33 -13.03 7.86 11.91
C ASP A 33 -13.00 8.70 10.62
N TYR A 34 -12.91 8.01 9.48
CA TYR A 34 -13.00 8.61 8.14
C TYR A 34 -14.40 8.47 7.53
N GLY A 35 -15.35 7.85 8.25
CA GLY A 35 -16.72 7.61 7.80
C GLY A 35 -16.88 6.44 6.82
N GLU A 36 -18.13 6.04 6.60
CA GLU A 36 -18.51 4.86 5.81
C GLU A 36 -18.09 4.92 4.32
N SER A 37 -17.75 6.09 3.80
CA SER A 37 -17.35 6.25 2.39
C SER A 37 -15.96 5.70 2.09
N ILE A 38 -15.07 5.61 3.08
CA ILE A 38 -13.64 5.33 2.85
C ILE A 38 -13.42 3.94 2.24
N GLU A 39 -14.21 2.94 2.64
CA GLU A 39 -14.10 1.60 2.07
C GLU A 39 -14.46 1.56 0.58
N LYS A 40 -15.51 2.31 0.19
CA LYS A 40 -15.94 2.41 -1.21
C LYS A 40 -14.87 3.12 -2.05
N GLU A 41 -14.28 4.18 -1.50
CA GLU A 41 -13.18 4.92 -2.13
C GLU A 41 -11.96 4.01 -2.32
N ILE A 42 -11.57 3.23 -1.32
CA ILE A 42 -10.46 2.26 -1.41
C ILE A 42 -10.77 1.14 -2.41
N LYS A 43 -12.01 0.64 -2.48
CA LYS A 43 -12.38 -0.37 -3.48
C LYS A 43 -12.20 0.15 -4.91
N ASN A 44 -12.48 1.43 -5.13
CA ASN A 44 -12.43 2.08 -6.45
C ASN A 44 -11.05 2.63 -6.84
N ILE A 45 -10.05 2.59 -5.96
CA ILE A 45 -8.69 3.05 -6.31
C ILE A 45 -8.13 2.24 -7.48
N GLN A 46 -7.48 2.94 -8.40
CA GLN A 46 -6.69 2.36 -9.49
C GLN A 46 -5.23 2.76 -9.31
N ILE A 47 -4.33 1.79 -9.40
CA ILE A 47 -2.89 2.00 -9.29
C ILE A 47 -2.27 1.33 -10.50
N LYS A 48 -1.47 2.09 -11.25
CA LYS A 48 -0.74 1.58 -12.41
C LYS A 48 0.75 1.89 -12.26
N PRO A 49 1.64 0.89 -12.37
CA PRO A 49 3.07 1.16 -12.40
C PRO A 49 3.44 1.91 -13.67
N LEU A 50 4.21 3.00 -13.54
CA LEU A 50 4.80 3.72 -14.69
C LEU A 50 6.25 3.32 -14.87
N LYS A 51 7.06 3.47 -13.82
CA LYS A 51 8.46 3.08 -13.76
C LYS A 51 8.77 2.60 -12.37
N PHE A 52 9.21 1.38 -12.19
CA PHE A 52 9.57 0.90 -10.86
C PHE A 52 10.68 -0.16 -10.94
N LYS A 53 11.27 -0.39 -9.77
CA LYS A 53 12.30 -1.40 -9.54
C LYS A 53 11.90 -2.24 -8.33
N LYS A 54 11.97 -3.57 -8.48
CA LYS A 54 11.93 -4.50 -7.35
C LYS A 54 13.24 -4.38 -6.57
N THR A 55 13.12 -4.26 -5.26
CA THR A 55 14.26 -4.23 -4.36
C THR A 55 13.95 -5.00 -3.09
N VAL A 56 14.99 -5.44 -2.40
CA VAL A 56 14.87 -6.12 -1.11
C VAL A 56 15.54 -5.25 -0.08
N VAL A 57 14.79 -4.85 0.94
CA VAL A 57 15.31 -4.08 2.06
C VAL A 57 15.52 -5.03 3.23
N ARG A 58 16.74 -5.00 3.80
CA ARG A 58 17.03 -5.69 5.05
C ARG A 58 16.44 -4.88 6.20
N PHE A 59 15.40 -5.40 6.83
CA PHE A 59 14.73 -4.79 7.97
C PHE A 59 14.93 -5.66 9.20
N TYR A 60 15.83 -5.25 10.09
CA TYR A 60 16.31 -6.06 11.22
C TYR A 60 16.80 -7.46 10.79
N LYS A 61 16.11 -8.52 11.23
CA LYS A 61 16.41 -9.92 10.91
C LYS A 61 15.60 -10.44 9.70
N MET A 62 14.84 -9.57 9.04
CA MET A 62 13.96 -9.91 7.91
C MET A 62 14.47 -9.28 6.61
N GLN A 63 14.11 -9.92 5.50
CA GLN A 63 14.25 -9.37 4.15
C GLN A 63 12.85 -9.08 3.63
N ILE A 64 12.60 -7.82 3.30
CA ILE A 64 11.30 -7.35 2.83
C ILE A 64 11.42 -7.04 1.35
N ALA A 65 10.71 -7.80 0.51
CA ALA A 65 10.54 -7.46 -0.89
C ALA A 65 9.67 -6.20 -0.99
N THR A 66 10.16 -5.20 -1.72
CA THR A 66 9.47 -3.92 -1.90
C THR A 66 9.70 -3.38 -3.30
N SER A 67 9.00 -2.32 -3.63
CA SER A 67 9.00 -1.69 -4.94
C SER A 67 9.25 -0.20 -4.79
N LEU A 68 10.23 0.32 -5.53
CA LEU A 68 10.57 1.74 -5.58
C LEU A 68 10.30 2.27 -6.99
N GLY A 69 9.54 3.35 -7.12
CA GLY A 69 9.22 3.90 -8.43
C GLY A 69 8.05 4.87 -8.47
N GLU A 70 7.68 5.23 -9.69
CA GLU A 70 6.58 6.10 -10.08
C GLU A 70 5.34 5.27 -10.41
N TYR A 71 4.20 5.69 -9.85
CA TYR A 71 2.90 5.06 -10.05
C TYR A 71 1.85 6.12 -10.39
N GLU A 72 0.97 5.80 -11.34
CA GLU A 72 -0.25 6.56 -11.58
C GLU A 72 -1.33 6.05 -10.61
N ILE A 73 -1.79 6.90 -9.69
CA ILE A 73 -2.83 6.57 -8.72
C ILE A 73 -4.08 7.41 -9.01
N LYS A 74 -5.22 6.75 -9.27
CA LYS A 74 -6.53 7.40 -9.43
C LYS A 74 -7.42 7.04 -8.25
N ALA A 75 -7.80 8.06 -7.49
CA ALA A 75 -8.64 7.98 -6.30
C ALA A 75 -9.38 9.30 -6.07
N SER A 76 -10.25 9.35 -5.06
CA SER A 76 -10.84 10.61 -4.59
C SER A 76 -9.74 11.57 -4.11
N PRO A 77 -9.91 12.90 -4.24
CA PRO A 77 -8.94 13.87 -3.72
C PRO A 77 -8.65 13.70 -2.23
N ARG A 78 -9.68 13.37 -1.44
CA ARG A 78 -9.55 13.09 -0.01
C ARG A 78 -8.68 11.85 0.24
N LEU A 79 -8.92 10.75 -0.46
CA LEU A 79 -8.12 9.54 -0.30
C LEU A 79 -6.68 9.78 -0.72
N LEU A 80 -6.42 10.49 -1.83
CA LEU A 80 -5.06 10.87 -2.23
C LEU A 80 -4.32 11.63 -1.12
N ASN A 81 -4.97 12.63 -0.51
CA ASN A 81 -4.38 13.38 0.62
C ASN A 81 -4.06 12.47 1.81
N ILE A 82 -4.96 11.53 2.14
CA ILE A 82 -4.73 10.54 3.20
C ILE A 82 -3.51 9.66 2.88
N LEU A 83 -3.34 9.25 1.62
CA LEU A 83 -2.20 8.41 1.20
C LEU A 83 -0.88 9.17 1.24
N ILE A 84 -0.85 10.42 0.80
CA ILE A 84 0.35 11.28 0.87
C ILE A 84 0.76 11.48 2.33
N GLN A 85 -0.20 11.72 3.24
CA GLN A 85 0.11 11.96 4.65
C GLN A 85 0.47 10.70 5.44
N ASN A 86 -0.16 9.55 5.15
CA ASN A 86 -0.02 8.34 5.96
C ASN A 86 0.84 7.24 5.32
N GLY A 87 1.24 7.41 4.07
CA GLY A 87 1.85 6.39 3.23
C GLY A 87 0.85 5.32 2.76
N ILE A 88 1.27 4.58 1.73
CA ILE A 88 0.55 3.47 1.12
C ILE A 88 1.11 2.11 1.58
N GLY A 89 0.24 1.14 1.82
CA GLY A 89 0.65 -0.22 2.20
C GLY A 89 0.98 -0.40 3.68
N THR A 90 1.89 -1.33 3.95
CA THR A 90 2.25 -1.81 5.30
C THR A 90 3.60 -1.23 5.72
N PHE A 91 3.90 -1.24 7.03
CA PHE A 91 5.15 -0.71 7.60
C PHE A 91 5.38 0.80 7.39
N THR A 92 4.32 1.59 7.18
CA THR A 92 4.46 3.04 6.95
C THR A 92 5.10 3.79 8.13
N GLY A 93 4.89 3.32 9.35
CA GLY A 93 5.58 3.86 10.54
C GLY A 93 7.07 3.50 10.65
N ASN A 94 7.60 2.70 9.72
CA ASN A 94 9.00 2.25 9.69
C ASN A 94 9.74 2.71 8.42
N GLY A 95 9.23 3.74 7.73
CA GLY A 95 9.87 4.33 6.55
C GLY A 95 9.55 3.65 5.23
N PHE A 96 8.52 2.80 5.17
CA PHE A 96 8.03 2.18 3.93
C PHE A 96 6.79 2.89 3.39
N GLY A 97 6.52 2.77 2.09
CA GLY A 97 5.25 3.21 1.52
C GLY A 97 5.03 4.73 1.50
N MET A 98 6.06 5.53 1.77
CA MET A 98 5.99 6.97 1.57
C MET A 98 5.83 7.27 0.07
N ILE A 99 4.94 8.18 -0.26
CA ILE A 99 4.73 8.67 -1.62
C ILE A 99 4.75 10.19 -1.61
N GLU A 100 5.20 10.76 -2.72
CA GLU A 100 5.13 12.20 -2.98
C GLU A 100 4.48 12.42 -4.34
N GLN A 101 3.86 13.58 -4.50
CA GLN A 101 3.32 13.99 -5.79
C GLN A 101 4.46 14.60 -6.62
N LEU A 102 4.65 14.08 -7.83
CA LEU A 102 5.61 14.61 -8.82
C LEU A 102 5.12 15.91 -9.45
#